data_AF-A0A2C9L2H2-F1
#
_entry.id   AF-A0A2C9L2H2-F1
#
_cell.length_a   1.000
_cell.length_b   1.000
_cell.length_c   1.000
_cell.angle_alpha   90.00
_cell.angle_beta   90.00
_cell.angle_gamma   90.00
#
_symmetry.space_group_name_H-M   'P 1'
#
loop_
_entity.id
_entity.type
_entity.pdbx_description
1 polymer ?
#
loop_
_entity_poly.entity_id
_entity_poly.type
_entity_poly.pdbx_seq_one_letter_code
_entity_poly.pdbx_strand_id
1 'polypeptide(L)'
;MIKKIKSDGCLQISNGALSYKHKWDYSYIFTWMRIELKQLGQPTDVSVTFQNKAYVVKCKDPIFTVINNRTFDLHCTDLDLLIDSLEINAFNQKQLCSVEVSGGRNIALNQTTNQTGFYGFGTSEKAVDGRRNSSWYNESCTHTNVTHPSVASWRVDFNKPFYVNRYDLYNRNENKDRLANFTLHSYSPKGDNIFEYKNLAGEIKDIYTIPSSLTNLVSFVTISKTPAVLKENILTLCEVEIFGDNDCQDKHNFGLECNETCNCFNQSENCLVSTGGCPSGCAAGYTGKAVQQAVTLEPMEKIVPFRATLTV
;
A
#
# COMPACT_ATOMS: atom_id res chain seq x y z
N MET A 1 3.98 0.00 0.52
CA MET A 1 4.85 -0.24 1.69
C MET A 1 3.92 -0.55 2.85
N ILE A 2 4.09 -1.71 3.50
CA ILE A 2 3.49 -1.99 4.81
C ILE A 2 4.59 -1.71 5.82
N LYS A 3 4.54 -0.59 6.54
CA LYS A 3 5.48 -0.38 7.63
C LYS A 3 4.93 -1.12 8.84
N LYS A 4 5.53 -2.27 9.14
CA LYS A 4 5.25 -3.01 10.36
C LYS A 4 6.05 -2.39 11.49
N ILE A 5 5.36 -1.69 12.38
CA ILE A 5 5.95 -1.22 13.63
C ILE A 5 5.88 -2.42 14.58
N LYS A 6 6.89 -3.28 14.52
CA LYS A 6 7.15 -4.30 15.54
C LYS A 6 8.20 -3.74 16.49
N SER A 7 7.84 -3.51 17.74
CA SER A 7 8.81 -3.64 18.84
C SER A 7 8.99 -5.13 19.13
N ASP A 8 10.15 -5.54 19.64
CA ASP A 8 10.41 -6.90 20.11
C ASP A 8 9.56 -7.21 21.37
N GLY A 9 8.25 -7.38 21.17
CA GLY A 9 7.21 -7.41 22.21
C GLY A 9 6.19 -6.28 22.06
N CYS A 10 5.06 -6.36 22.76
CA CYS A 10 4.07 -5.27 22.75
C CYS A 10 4.63 -4.00 23.39
N LEU A 11 4.20 -2.82 22.91
CA LEU A 11 4.65 -1.53 23.43
C LEU A 11 4.46 -1.50 24.95
N GLN A 12 5.58 -1.35 25.66
CA GLN A 12 5.58 -1.28 27.12
C GLN A 12 4.97 0.05 27.54
N ILE A 13 4.04 0.00 28.49
CA ILE A 13 3.45 1.21 29.08
C ILE A 13 4.54 1.88 29.92
N SER A 14 5.23 2.88 29.37
CA SER A 14 6.08 3.76 30.16
C SER A 14 5.24 4.96 30.65
N ASN A 15 5.21 5.17 31.96
CA ASN A 15 4.56 6.32 32.62
C ASN A 15 3.05 6.49 32.35
N GLY A 16 2.30 5.41 32.21
CA GLY A 16 0.83 5.46 32.05
C GLY A 16 0.34 6.04 30.71
N ALA A 17 1.26 6.35 29.78
CA ALA A 17 0.91 6.81 28.45
C ALA A 17 0.58 5.62 27.55
N LEU A 18 -0.67 5.55 27.10
CA LEU A 18 -1.17 4.57 26.14
C LEU A 18 -1.05 5.06 24.68
N SER A 19 -0.17 6.03 24.44
CA SER A 19 -0.01 6.72 23.16
C SER A 19 1.23 6.23 22.42
N TYR A 20 1.08 5.95 21.12
CA TYR A 20 2.14 5.66 20.19
C TYR A 20 2.17 6.71 19.09
N LYS A 21 3.34 7.28 18.81
CA LYS A 21 3.53 8.28 17.75
C LYS A 21 4.53 7.78 16.74
N HIS A 22 4.21 7.98 15.46
CA HIS A 22 5.12 7.70 14.37
C HIS A 22 5.14 8.86 13.40
N LYS A 23 6.35 9.31 13.02
CA LYS A 23 6.58 10.31 11.98
C LYS A 23 7.47 9.73 10.91
N TRP A 24 7.16 9.99 9.66
CA TRP A 24 8.01 9.61 8.54
C TRP A 24 8.76 10.82 7.97
N ASP A 25 9.84 10.56 7.24
CA ASP A 25 10.66 11.59 6.59
C ASP A 25 9.96 12.24 5.38
N TYR A 26 8.92 11.59 4.86
CA TYR A 26 8.12 12.04 3.73
C TYR A 26 6.63 11.79 4.01
N SER A 27 5.76 12.43 3.23
CA SER A 27 4.33 12.16 3.28
C SER A 27 3.96 10.97 2.39
N TYR A 28 2.98 10.16 2.81
CA TYR A 28 2.48 9.00 2.08
C TYR A 28 0.96 8.99 2.11
N ILE A 29 0.35 8.46 1.04
CA ILE A 29 -1.10 8.20 1.01
C ILE A 29 -1.40 7.03 1.95
N PHE A 30 -2.21 7.29 2.98
CA PHE A 30 -2.77 6.26 3.85
C PHE A 30 -3.89 5.53 3.12
N THR A 31 -3.97 4.21 3.29
CA THR A 31 -5.07 3.39 2.75
C THR A 31 -5.80 2.67 3.87
N TRP A 32 -5.06 1.86 4.63
CA TRP A 32 -5.59 1.12 5.76
C TRP A 32 -4.49 0.81 6.76
N MET A 33 -4.87 0.36 7.95
CA MET A 33 -3.92 -0.16 8.93
C MET A 33 -4.48 -1.35 9.70
N ARG A 34 -3.61 -2.29 10.06
CA ARG A 34 -3.89 -3.34 11.05
C ARG A 34 -3.42 -2.92 12.42
N ILE A 35 -4.26 -3.11 13.42
CA ILE A 35 -3.92 -2.88 14.83
C ILE A 35 -4.15 -4.18 15.58
N GLU A 36 -3.13 -4.61 16.31
CA GLU A 36 -3.16 -5.78 17.18
C GLU A 36 -2.93 -5.36 18.63
N LEU A 37 -3.84 -5.77 19.51
CA LEU A 37 -3.77 -5.56 20.95
C LEU A 37 -3.23 -6.81 21.66
N LYS A 38 -2.62 -6.61 22.83
CA LYS A 38 -2.14 -7.73 23.66
C LYS A 38 -3.29 -8.49 24.31
N GLN A 39 -4.23 -7.72 24.86
CA GLN A 39 -5.43 -8.23 25.52
C GLN A 39 -6.59 -8.30 24.54
N LEU A 40 -7.63 -9.06 24.91
CA LEU A 40 -8.92 -8.98 24.24
C LEU A 40 -9.39 -7.52 24.18
N GLY A 41 -9.86 -7.07 23.03
CA GLY A 41 -10.27 -5.69 22.83
C GLY A 41 -11.04 -5.50 21.52
N GLN A 42 -11.45 -4.26 21.31
CA GLN A 42 -12.31 -3.89 20.18
C GLN A 42 -11.88 -2.51 19.62
N PRO A 43 -12.33 -2.13 18.42
CA PRO A 43 -11.93 -0.88 17.79
C PRO A 43 -12.08 0.37 18.66
N THR A 44 -13.11 0.45 19.51
CA THR A 44 -13.34 1.60 20.40
C THR A 44 -12.29 1.76 21.50
N ASP A 45 -11.47 0.73 21.73
CA ASP A 45 -10.35 0.81 22.67
C ASP A 45 -9.17 1.60 22.10
N VAL A 46 -9.24 2.05 20.83
CA VAL A 46 -8.17 2.78 20.16
C VAL A 46 -8.71 4.00 19.42
N SER A 47 -8.00 5.13 19.54
CA SER A 47 -8.18 6.29 18.65
C SER A 47 -6.95 6.50 17.80
N VAL A 48 -7.14 6.82 16.52
CA VAL A 48 -6.06 7.17 15.60
C VAL A 48 -6.23 8.61 15.15
N THR A 49 -5.17 9.40 15.28
CA THR A 49 -5.07 10.77 14.78
C THR A 49 -4.06 10.79 13.65
N PHE A 50 -4.47 11.28 12.48
CA PHE A 50 -3.60 11.45 11.32
C PHE A 50 -3.17 12.90 11.19
N GLN A 51 -1.92 13.10 10.77
CA GLN A 51 -1.34 14.42 10.57
C GLN A 51 -0.62 14.50 9.24
N ASN A 52 -0.66 15.69 8.65
CA ASN A 52 0.15 16.07 7.51
C ASN A 52 0.75 17.45 7.81
N LYS A 53 2.06 17.48 8.00
CA LYS A 53 2.81 18.64 8.49
C LYS A 53 2.26 19.07 9.85
N ALA A 54 1.74 20.29 9.94
CA ALA A 54 1.17 20.84 11.17
C ALA A 54 -0.36 20.62 11.28
N TYR A 55 -0.99 20.01 10.29
CA TYR A 55 -2.46 19.90 10.23
C TYR A 55 -2.92 18.49 10.58
N VAL A 56 -3.95 18.41 11.41
CA VAL A 56 -4.70 17.17 11.63
C VAL A 56 -5.56 16.91 10.41
N VAL A 57 -5.41 15.73 9.80
CA VAL A 57 -6.24 15.27 8.69
C VAL A 57 -7.21 14.20 9.20
N LYS A 58 -8.43 14.22 8.68
CA LYS A 58 -9.50 13.32 9.15
C LYS A 58 -9.64 12.16 8.18
N CYS A 59 -9.74 10.97 8.75
CA CYS A 59 -10.24 9.79 8.05
C CYS A 59 -11.76 9.94 7.90
N LYS A 60 -12.23 10.07 6.67
CA LYS A 60 -13.64 10.15 6.31
C LYS A 60 -14.23 8.74 6.28
N ASP A 61 -15.39 8.62 6.94
CA ASP A 61 -16.15 7.38 7.05
C ASP A 61 -15.27 6.18 7.43
N PRO A 62 -14.62 6.20 8.60
CA PRO A 62 -13.70 5.15 9.03
C PRO A 62 -14.43 3.81 9.12
N ILE A 63 -13.91 2.80 8.42
CA ILE A 63 -14.44 1.43 8.43
C ILE A 63 -13.54 0.57 9.29
N PHE A 64 -14.10 0.02 10.35
CA PHE A 64 -13.41 -0.96 11.20
C PHE A 64 -13.87 -2.37 10.87
N THR A 65 -12.92 -3.26 10.59
CA THR A 65 -13.21 -4.69 10.39
C THR A 65 -12.49 -5.51 11.46
N VAL A 66 -13.25 -6.31 12.20
CA VAL A 66 -12.70 -7.14 13.28
C VAL A 66 -12.24 -8.47 12.69
N ILE A 67 -10.96 -8.77 12.81
CA ILE A 67 -10.37 -10.02 12.33
C ILE A 67 -10.51 -11.10 13.40
N ASN A 68 -10.22 -10.73 14.65
CA ASN A 68 -10.40 -11.56 15.82
C ASN A 68 -10.55 -10.66 17.06
N ASN A 69 -10.67 -11.26 18.24
CA ASN A 69 -10.88 -10.54 19.50
C ASN A 69 -9.68 -9.70 20.01
N ARG A 70 -8.61 -9.57 19.22
CA ARG A 70 -7.42 -8.73 19.50
C ARG A 70 -6.94 -7.94 18.30
N THR A 71 -7.41 -8.25 17.10
CA THR A 71 -6.91 -7.67 15.85
C THR A 71 -8.06 -7.10 15.03
N PHE A 72 -7.89 -5.87 14.59
CA PHE A 72 -8.85 -5.19 13.70
C PHE A 72 -8.12 -4.30 12.71
N ASP A 73 -8.75 -4.09 11.56
CA ASP A 73 -8.26 -3.16 10.55
C ASP A 73 -9.10 -1.88 10.57
N LEU A 74 -8.43 -0.73 10.43
CA LEU A 74 -9.04 0.57 10.15
C LEU A 74 -8.77 0.92 8.68
N HIS A 75 -9.83 1.16 7.92
CA HIS A 75 -9.76 1.68 6.57
C HIS A 75 -10.36 3.08 6.52
N CYS A 76 -9.77 3.93 5.70
CA CYS A 76 -10.36 5.22 5.35
C CYS A 76 -10.88 5.13 3.92
N THR A 77 -12.04 5.73 3.66
CA THR A 77 -12.61 5.76 2.30
C THR A 77 -11.98 6.87 1.44
N ASP A 78 -11.19 7.75 2.07
CA ASP A 78 -10.41 8.77 1.37
C ASP A 78 -9.31 8.12 0.52
N LEU A 79 -9.40 8.32 -0.79
CA LEU A 79 -8.39 7.84 -1.73
C LEU A 79 -7.18 8.78 -1.83
N ASP A 80 -7.18 9.89 -1.09
CA ASP A 80 -6.20 10.99 -1.14
C ASP A 80 -5.69 11.41 0.25
N LEU A 81 -5.87 10.58 1.29
CA LEU A 81 -5.44 10.89 2.66
C LEU A 81 -3.92 10.86 2.80
N LEU A 82 -3.27 11.98 2.45
CA LEU A 82 -1.83 12.18 2.58
C LEU A 82 -1.46 12.45 4.05
N ILE A 83 -0.61 11.61 4.63
CA ILE A 83 -0.14 11.71 6.03
C ILE A 83 1.38 11.72 6.08
N ASP A 84 1.98 12.42 7.04
CA ASP A 84 3.41 12.33 7.37
C ASP A 84 3.66 11.86 8.81
N SER A 85 2.59 11.72 9.58
CA SER A 85 2.63 11.21 10.95
C SER A 85 1.27 10.71 11.41
N LEU A 86 1.30 9.85 12.42
CA LEU A 86 0.13 9.39 13.12
C LEU A 86 0.37 9.27 14.62
N GLU A 87 -0.70 9.34 15.38
CA GLU A 87 -0.75 9.08 16.80
C GLU A 87 -1.87 8.09 17.08
N ILE A 88 -1.57 7.05 17.85
CA ILE A 88 -2.49 5.99 18.24
C ILE A 88 -2.57 5.98 19.75
N ASN A 89 -3.75 6.26 20.30
CA ASN A 89 -3.99 6.12 21.73
C ASN A 89 -4.80 4.87 21.97
N ALA A 90 -4.32 4.00 22.85
CA ALA A 90 -5.10 2.91 23.42
C ALA A 90 -5.79 3.37 24.71
N PHE A 91 -6.92 2.78 25.05
CA PHE A 91 -7.69 3.05 26.26
C PHE A 91 -7.93 1.75 27.01
N ASN A 92 -8.67 1.79 28.13
CA ASN A 92 -9.14 0.59 28.83
C ASN A 92 -8.03 -0.42 29.16
N GLN A 93 -6.84 0.09 29.51
CA GLN A 93 -5.64 -0.70 29.85
C GLN A 93 -5.19 -1.66 28.73
N LYS A 94 -5.51 -1.37 27.46
CA LYS A 94 -5.02 -2.14 26.31
C LYS A 94 -3.59 -1.76 25.96
N GLN A 95 -2.80 -2.75 25.56
CA GLN A 95 -1.45 -2.54 25.04
C GLN A 95 -1.43 -2.82 23.54
N LEU A 96 -0.81 -1.94 22.76
CA LEU A 96 -0.58 -2.13 21.33
C LEU A 96 0.58 -3.12 21.12
N CYS A 97 0.35 -4.20 20.39
CA CYS A 97 1.37 -5.20 20.06
C CYS A 97 2.00 -4.98 18.70
N SER A 98 1.17 -4.73 17.68
CA SER A 98 1.65 -4.45 16.35
C SER A 98 0.73 -3.47 15.64
N VAL A 99 1.34 -2.63 14.81
CA VAL A 99 0.65 -1.71 13.91
C VAL A 99 1.26 -1.87 12.53
N GLU A 100 0.43 -2.21 11.56
CA GLU A 100 0.83 -2.32 10.15
C GLU A 100 0.11 -1.21 9.39
N VAL A 101 0.87 -0.21 8.93
CA VAL A 101 0.29 0.91 8.16
C VAL A 101 0.53 0.66 6.68
N SER A 102 -0.53 0.66 5.89
CA SER A 102 -0.49 0.48 4.44
C SER A 102 -0.67 1.81 3.70
N GLY A 103 0.18 2.03 2.71
CA GLY A 103 -0.01 3.04 1.68
C GLY A 103 -0.05 2.43 0.28
N GLY A 104 -0.80 1.33 0.13
CA GLY A 104 -0.94 0.57 -1.12
C GLY A 104 0.11 -0.53 -1.33
N ARG A 105 -0.17 -1.38 -2.33
CA ARG A 105 0.68 -2.48 -2.79
C ARG A 105 1.52 -2.03 -3.98
N ASN A 106 2.74 -2.53 -4.12
CA ASN A 106 3.53 -2.28 -5.34
C ASN A 106 2.91 -3.10 -6.49
N ILE A 107 2.18 -2.43 -7.38
CA ILE A 107 1.50 -3.04 -8.53
C ILE A 107 2.40 -3.15 -9.75
N ALA A 108 3.56 -2.48 -9.77
CA ALA A 108 4.51 -2.51 -10.87
C ALA A 108 5.38 -3.78 -10.87
N LEU A 109 5.52 -4.44 -9.71
CA LEU A 109 6.37 -5.62 -9.53
C LEU A 109 6.07 -6.69 -10.58
N ASN A 110 7.10 -7.10 -11.33
CA ASN A 110 7.05 -8.10 -12.40
C ASN A 110 6.05 -7.82 -13.53
N GLN A 111 5.58 -6.58 -13.68
CA GLN A 111 4.73 -6.20 -14.81
C GLN A 111 5.53 -6.14 -16.11
N THR A 112 4.81 -6.13 -17.24
CA THR A 112 5.46 -6.03 -18.55
C THR A 112 6.02 -4.63 -18.75
N THR A 113 7.24 -4.52 -19.26
CA THR A 113 7.91 -3.24 -19.48
C THR A 113 8.49 -3.15 -20.87
N ASN A 114 8.73 -1.92 -21.31
CA ASN A 114 9.46 -1.61 -22.53
C ASN A 114 10.27 -0.33 -22.31
N GLN A 115 11.34 -0.15 -23.08
CA GLN A 115 12.14 1.07 -23.07
C GLN A 115 12.79 1.31 -24.43
N THR A 116 13.27 2.53 -24.64
CA THR A 116 13.95 2.90 -25.88
C THR A 116 15.39 2.41 -25.89
N GLY A 117 15.62 1.25 -26.50
CA GLY A 117 16.93 0.61 -26.60
C GLY A 117 17.50 0.21 -25.23
N PHE A 118 18.61 -0.52 -25.22
CA PHE A 118 19.28 -0.87 -23.95
C PHE A 118 20.79 -1.00 -24.11
N TYR A 119 21.51 -0.91 -23.00
CA TYR A 119 22.95 -1.15 -22.94
C TYR A 119 23.27 -2.30 -21.98
N GLY A 120 24.07 -3.27 -22.45
CA GLY A 120 24.49 -4.42 -21.65
C GLY A 120 23.29 -5.21 -21.09
N PHE A 121 23.26 -5.38 -19.77
CA PHE A 121 22.18 -6.05 -19.03
C PHE A 121 21.05 -5.10 -18.58
N GLY A 122 21.10 -3.81 -18.93
CA GLY A 122 20.16 -2.78 -18.49
C GLY A 122 18.83 -2.79 -19.23
N THR A 123 18.19 -3.95 -19.31
CA THR A 123 16.86 -4.17 -19.92
C THR A 123 15.75 -3.57 -19.05
N SER A 124 14.54 -3.37 -19.59
CA SER A 124 13.49 -2.56 -18.95
C SER A 124 12.89 -3.20 -17.70
N GLU A 125 12.87 -4.53 -17.63
CA GLU A 125 12.31 -5.29 -16.52
C GLU A 125 13.09 -5.13 -15.22
N LYS A 126 14.35 -4.66 -15.31
CA LYS A 126 15.18 -4.36 -14.14
C LYS A 126 14.56 -3.30 -13.22
N ALA A 127 13.73 -2.42 -13.75
CA ALA A 127 13.03 -1.41 -12.95
C ALA A 127 11.82 -1.96 -12.18
N VAL A 128 11.45 -3.23 -12.34
CA VAL A 128 10.29 -3.83 -11.67
C VAL A 128 10.60 -5.21 -11.10
N ASP A 129 11.87 -5.48 -10.80
CA ASP A 129 12.32 -6.80 -10.35
C ASP A 129 12.26 -6.97 -8.81
N GLY A 130 11.83 -5.91 -8.09
CA GLY A 130 11.71 -5.89 -6.64
C GLY A 130 13.00 -5.53 -5.91
N ARG A 131 14.07 -5.15 -6.62
CA ARG A 131 15.40 -4.89 -6.04
C ARG A 131 15.78 -3.42 -6.22
N ARG A 132 15.76 -2.68 -5.13
CA ARG A 132 16.11 -1.24 -5.07
C ARG A 132 17.62 -0.96 -5.14
N ASN A 133 18.43 -1.90 -5.63
CA ASN A 133 19.89 -1.78 -5.62
C ASN A 133 20.33 -0.70 -6.59
N SER A 134 20.90 0.39 -6.07
CA SER A 134 21.28 1.55 -6.88
C SER A 134 22.63 1.41 -7.61
N SER A 135 23.40 0.34 -7.32
CA SER A 135 24.68 0.07 -7.99
C SER A 135 24.47 -0.65 -9.32
N TRP A 136 25.08 -0.13 -10.39
CA TRP A 136 25.04 -0.76 -11.72
C TRP A 136 25.49 -2.22 -11.70
N TYR A 137 26.54 -2.53 -10.93
CA TYR A 137 27.14 -3.86 -10.84
C TYR A 137 26.25 -4.91 -10.16
N ASN A 138 25.16 -4.50 -9.52
CA ASN A 138 24.17 -5.43 -8.95
C ASN A 138 23.13 -5.89 -9.97
N GLU A 139 23.27 -5.47 -11.25
CA GLU A 139 22.43 -5.90 -12.37
C GLU A 139 20.92 -5.65 -12.16
N SER A 140 20.61 -4.55 -11.48
CA SER A 140 19.28 -4.18 -10.99
C SER A 140 18.79 -2.84 -11.55
N CYS A 141 19.54 -2.23 -12.47
CA CYS A 141 19.16 -0.95 -13.06
C CYS A 141 18.96 -1.09 -14.57
N THR A 142 17.95 -0.40 -15.08
CA THR A 142 17.72 -0.19 -16.51
C THR A 142 18.77 0.76 -17.09
N HIS A 143 19.01 0.71 -18.40
CA HIS A 143 19.87 1.67 -19.07
C HIS A 143 19.49 1.78 -20.54
N THR A 144 18.85 2.88 -20.94
CA THR A 144 18.56 3.14 -22.36
C THR A 144 19.84 3.36 -23.16
N ASN A 145 19.81 3.11 -24.47
CA ASN A 145 20.94 3.38 -25.36
C ASN A 145 20.46 4.08 -26.63
N VAL A 146 19.99 5.31 -26.47
CA VAL A 146 19.51 6.14 -27.58
C VAL A 146 20.21 7.48 -27.60
N THR A 147 20.46 7.98 -28.79
CA THR A 147 21.02 9.32 -29.02
C THR A 147 19.92 10.26 -29.50
N HIS A 148 20.11 11.56 -29.24
CA HIS A 148 19.28 12.61 -29.82
C HIS A 148 19.20 12.45 -31.35
N PRO A 149 18.02 12.64 -32.00
CA PRO A 149 16.79 13.23 -31.47
C PRO A 149 15.81 12.24 -30.82
N SER A 150 16.13 10.94 -30.77
CA SER A 150 15.28 9.98 -30.06
C SER A 150 15.21 10.36 -28.58
N VAL A 151 14.08 10.18 -27.92
CA VAL A 151 13.92 10.50 -26.49
C VAL A 151 14.05 9.22 -25.68
N ALA A 152 14.93 9.20 -24.69
CA ALA A 152 15.03 8.06 -23.78
C ALA A 152 13.76 7.94 -22.95
N SER A 153 13.09 6.79 -23.03
CA SER A 153 11.87 6.51 -22.28
C SER A 153 11.80 5.06 -21.80
N TRP A 154 11.00 4.88 -20.76
CA TRP A 154 10.63 3.61 -20.16
C TRP A 154 9.12 3.59 -19.93
N ARG A 155 8.51 2.43 -20.08
CA ARG A 155 7.07 2.19 -19.92
C ARG A 155 6.84 0.90 -19.15
N VAL A 156 5.84 0.91 -18.28
CA VAL A 156 5.24 -0.29 -17.69
C VAL A 156 3.78 -0.38 -18.11
N ASP A 157 3.39 -1.57 -18.54
CA ASP A 157 2.04 -1.95 -18.90
C ASP A 157 1.48 -2.89 -17.83
N PHE A 158 0.36 -2.49 -17.24
CA PHE A 158 -0.32 -3.31 -16.26
C PHE A 158 -1.20 -4.34 -16.96
N ASN A 159 -1.15 -5.59 -16.49
CA ASN A 159 -2.00 -6.68 -16.97
C ASN A 159 -3.51 -6.40 -16.85
N LYS A 160 -3.90 -5.50 -15.95
CA LYS A 160 -5.24 -4.94 -15.77
C LYS A 160 -5.12 -3.52 -15.21
N PRO A 161 -6.19 -2.71 -15.25
CA PRO A 161 -6.16 -1.39 -14.67
C PRO A 161 -6.08 -1.44 -13.13
N PHE A 162 -5.36 -0.49 -12.53
CA PHE A 162 -5.24 -0.35 -11.08
C PHE A 162 -5.52 1.09 -10.65
N TYR A 163 -6.08 1.26 -9.45
CA TYR A 163 -6.22 2.56 -8.81
C TYR A 163 -4.88 2.98 -8.20
N VAL A 164 -4.19 3.93 -8.85
CA VAL A 164 -2.82 4.35 -8.47
C VAL A 164 -2.83 5.62 -7.64
N ASN A 165 -2.03 5.65 -6.57
CA ASN A 165 -1.95 6.78 -5.64
C ASN A 165 -0.52 7.29 -5.36
N ARG A 166 0.54 6.53 -5.66
CA ARG A 166 1.93 6.97 -5.44
C ARG A 166 2.89 6.28 -6.39
N TYR A 167 3.97 6.97 -6.74
CA TYR A 167 5.11 6.46 -7.51
C TYR A 167 6.39 6.70 -6.71
N ASP A 168 7.25 5.69 -6.60
CA ASP A 168 8.57 5.78 -6.00
C ASP A 168 9.61 5.35 -7.05
N LEU A 169 10.44 6.29 -7.51
CA LEU A 169 11.48 6.04 -8.51
C LEU A 169 12.85 6.01 -7.84
N TYR A 170 13.54 4.87 -7.90
CA TYR A 170 14.87 4.68 -7.32
C TYR A 170 15.93 4.95 -8.39
N ASN A 171 16.81 5.89 -8.09
CA ASN A 171 17.88 6.33 -8.97
C ASN A 171 19.13 5.45 -8.81
N ARG A 172 20.04 5.52 -9.78
CA ARG A 172 21.38 4.95 -9.68
C ARG A 172 22.21 5.71 -8.66
N ASN A 173 23.22 5.09 -8.06
CA ASN A 173 24.14 5.74 -7.13
C ASN A 173 25.23 6.59 -7.84
N GLU A 174 25.49 6.34 -9.11
CA GLU A 174 26.42 7.05 -10.00
C GLU A 174 25.68 7.56 -11.23
N ASN A 175 26.15 8.64 -11.86
CA ASN A 175 25.48 9.29 -13.00
C ASN A 175 23.99 9.58 -12.71
N LYS A 176 23.69 10.02 -11.49
CA LYS A 176 22.34 10.31 -10.98
C LYS A 176 21.58 11.33 -11.82
N ASP A 177 22.31 12.21 -12.50
CA ASP A 177 21.81 13.24 -13.41
C ASP A 177 21.09 12.66 -14.64
N ARG A 178 21.30 11.37 -14.96
CA ARG A 178 20.54 10.67 -16.00
C ARG A 178 19.05 10.63 -15.70
N LEU A 179 18.65 10.59 -14.42
CA LEU A 179 17.25 10.73 -13.98
C LEU A 179 16.87 12.20 -13.62
N ALA A 180 17.53 13.20 -14.17
CA ALA A 180 17.07 14.59 -14.12
C ALA A 180 16.32 14.97 -15.40
N ASN A 181 15.46 16.00 -15.34
CA ASN A 181 14.76 16.54 -16.52
C ASN A 181 13.88 15.48 -17.19
N PHE A 182 12.98 14.89 -16.42
CA PHE A 182 12.05 13.85 -16.89
C PHE A 182 10.60 14.24 -16.64
N THR A 183 9.71 13.59 -17.38
CA THR A 183 8.28 13.57 -17.09
C THR A 183 7.81 12.15 -16.81
N LEU A 184 6.84 12.02 -15.92
CA LEU A 184 6.09 10.79 -15.66
C LEU A 184 4.64 11.05 -16.02
N HIS A 185 4.05 10.15 -16.79
CA HIS A 185 2.66 10.21 -17.21
C HIS A 185 1.97 8.88 -16.92
N SER A 186 0.73 8.95 -16.45
CA SER A 186 -0.14 7.78 -16.28
C SER A 186 -1.34 7.88 -17.19
N TYR A 187 -1.73 6.75 -17.76
CA TYR A 187 -2.76 6.68 -18.78
C TYR A 187 -3.91 5.78 -18.37
N SER A 188 -5.13 6.22 -18.67
CA SER A 188 -6.35 5.47 -18.44
C SER A 188 -6.46 4.27 -19.39
N PRO A 189 -7.39 3.32 -19.16
CA PRO A 189 -7.68 2.26 -20.12
C PRO A 189 -8.10 2.76 -21.51
N LYS A 190 -8.58 4.00 -21.61
CA LYS A 190 -8.97 4.65 -22.88
C LYS A 190 -7.79 5.34 -23.58
N GLY A 191 -6.62 5.40 -22.93
CA GLY A 191 -5.43 6.09 -23.43
C GLY A 191 -5.37 7.58 -23.08
N ASP A 192 -6.26 8.07 -22.22
CA ASP A 192 -6.22 9.46 -21.77
C ASP A 192 -5.08 9.64 -20.76
N ASN A 193 -4.29 10.71 -20.90
CA ASN A 193 -3.34 11.10 -19.86
C ASN A 193 -4.11 11.67 -18.66
N ILE A 194 -4.04 10.98 -17.52
CA ILE A 194 -4.81 11.25 -16.30
C ILE A 194 -3.95 11.73 -15.13
N PHE A 195 -2.62 11.66 -15.26
CA PHE A 195 -1.70 12.17 -14.26
C PHE A 195 -0.37 12.54 -14.91
N GLU A 196 0.19 13.67 -14.51
CA GLU A 196 1.47 14.16 -15.00
C GLU A 196 2.33 14.68 -13.85
N TYR A 197 3.60 14.28 -13.83
CA TYR A 197 4.63 14.86 -13.00
C TYR A 197 5.82 15.29 -13.86
N LYS A 198 6.40 16.46 -13.56
CA LYS A 198 7.58 16.97 -14.27
C LYS A 198 8.68 17.38 -13.30
N ASN A 199 9.85 16.79 -13.45
CA ASN A 199 11.08 17.25 -12.83
C ASN A 199 11.85 18.11 -13.82
N LEU A 200 11.44 19.38 -14.05
CA LEU A 200 12.10 20.26 -15.04
C LEU A 200 13.17 21.17 -14.43
N ALA A 201 13.27 21.23 -13.11
CA ALA A 201 14.26 22.03 -12.40
C ALA A 201 15.64 21.33 -12.33
N GLY A 202 15.79 20.14 -12.92
CA GLY A 202 17.01 19.35 -12.87
C GLY A 202 17.39 18.84 -11.47
N GLU A 203 16.43 18.79 -10.55
CA GLU A 203 16.68 18.33 -9.18
C GLU A 203 17.05 16.84 -9.19
N ILE A 204 18.22 16.52 -8.63
CA ILE A 204 18.75 15.15 -8.56
C ILE A 204 18.46 14.57 -7.18
N LYS A 205 17.78 13.41 -7.14
CA LYS A 205 17.47 12.67 -5.92
C LYS A 205 17.86 11.20 -6.06
N ASP A 206 18.10 10.57 -4.91
CA ASP A 206 18.26 9.11 -4.83
C ASP A 206 16.93 8.40 -5.00
N ILE A 207 15.86 9.01 -4.50
CA ILE A 207 14.48 8.51 -4.61
C ILE A 207 13.57 9.69 -4.91
N TYR A 208 12.72 9.55 -5.93
CA TYR A 208 11.62 10.46 -6.19
C TYR A 208 10.32 9.82 -5.69
N THR A 209 9.79 10.33 -4.58
CA THR A 209 8.46 9.97 -4.07
C THR A 209 7.43 10.97 -4.55
N ILE A 210 6.52 10.50 -5.39
CA ILE A 210 5.54 11.31 -6.11
C ILE A 210 4.14 10.83 -5.72
N PRO A 211 3.45 11.51 -4.79
CA PRO A 211 2.05 11.22 -4.51
C PRO A 211 1.19 11.69 -5.69
N SER A 212 0.18 10.90 -6.04
CA SER A 212 -0.90 11.34 -6.93
C SER A 212 -1.90 12.15 -6.12
N SER A 213 -2.29 13.32 -6.62
CA SER A 213 -3.32 14.16 -5.97
C SER A 213 -4.71 13.53 -6.02
N LEU A 214 -4.94 12.61 -6.97
CA LEU A 214 -6.16 11.85 -7.14
C LEU A 214 -5.81 10.39 -7.40
N THR A 215 -6.59 9.48 -6.83
CA THR A 215 -6.48 8.07 -7.17
C THR A 215 -7.24 7.81 -8.47
N ASN A 216 -6.49 7.45 -9.51
CA ASN A 216 -7.04 7.23 -10.85
C ASN A 216 -6.87 5.78 -11.29
N LEU A 217 -7.79 5.30 -12.13
CA LEU A 217 -7.68 3.99 -12.77
C LEU A 217 -6.66 4.07 -13.94
N VAL A 218 -5.50 3.45 -13.77
CA VAL A 218 -4.35 3.50 -14.67
C VAL A 218 -4.12 2.14 -15.32
N SER A 219 -3.83 2.11 -16.62
CA SER A 219 -3.45 0.90 -17.36
C SER A 219 -1.97 0.85 -17.72
N PHE A 220 -1.31 2.00 -17.91
CA PHE A 220 0.13 2.04 -18.16
C PHE A 220 0.72 3.37 -17.71
N VAL A 221 2.03 3.35 -17.45
CA VAL A 221 2.81 4.51 -16.99
C VAL A 221 4.05 4.65 -17.85
N THR A 222 4.40 5.88 -18.21
CA THR A 222 5.61 6.19 -18.97
C THR A 222 6.48 7.19 -18.24
N ILE A 223 7.79 6.99 -18.28
CA ILE A 223 8.81 7.91 -17.78
C ILE A 223 9.71 8.26 -18.96
N SER A 224 9.85 9.55 -19.28
CA SER A 224 10.60 10.00 -20.45
C SER A 224 11.48 11.20 -20.12
N LYS A 225 12.66 11.26 -20.72
CA LYS A 225 13.52 12.45 -20.68
C LYS A 225 12.87 13.60 -21.46
N THR A 226 13.14 14.85 -21.07
CA THR A 226 12.70 16.01 -21.85
C THR A 226 13.79 16.43 -22.85
N PRO A 227 13.45 16.65 -24.14
CA PRO A 227 14.44 16.88 -25.20
C PRO A 227 15.29 18.15 -25.04
N ALA A 228 14.81 19.14 -24.28
CA ALA A 228 15.33 20.51 -24.34
C ALA A 228 16.67 20.74 -23.61
N VAL A 229 17.24 19.74 -22.92
CA VAL A 229 18.29 20.00 -21.89
C VAL A 229 19.60 19.20 -22.04
N LEU A 230 19.73 18.19 -22.92
CA LEU A 230 20.68 17.10 -22.62
C LEU A 230 21.91 16.99 -23.53
N LYS A 231 23.10 17.02 -22.88
CA LYS A 231 24.38 16.49 -23.38
C LYS A 231 24.40 14.95 -23.46
N GLU A 232 23.59 14.27 -22.63
CA GLU A 232 23.48 12.81 -22.57
C GLU A 232 21.99 12.42 -22.42
N ASN A 233 21.43 11.74 -23.42
CA ASN A 233 20.02 11.32 -23.47
C ASN A 233 19.89 9.86 -23.02
N ILE A 234 20.22 9.62 -21.76
CA ILE A 234 20.15 8.30 -21.14
C ILE A 234 19.20 8.37 -19.95
N LEU A 235 18.30 7.40 -19.86
CA LEU A 235 17.44 7.15 -18.71
C LEU A 235 17.92 5.87 -18.01
N THR A 236 18.12 5.98 -16.70
CA THR A 236 18.51 4.88 -15.82
C THR A 236 17.57 4.90 -14.62
N LEU A 237 16.86 3.80 -14.41
CA LEU A 237 15.94 3.55 -13.31
C LEU A 237 16.37 2.25 -12.63
N CYS A 238 16.63 2.29 -11.33
CA CYS A 238 17.03 1.10 -10.55
C CYS A 238 15.87 0.39 -9.88
N GLU A 239 14.74 1.07 -9.69
CA GLU A 239 13.46 0.45 -9.37
C GLU A 239 12.36 1.50 -9.58
N VAL A 240 11.19 1.06 -10.02
CA VAL A 240 9.97 1.85 -10.16
C VAL A 240 8.89 1.12 -9.40
N GLU A 241 8.61 1.59 -8.19
CA GLU A 241 7.50 1.06 -7.40
C GLU A 241 6.29 1.97 -7.61
N ILE A 242 5.19 1.38 -8.06
CA ILE A 242 3.92 2.10 -8.24
C ILE A 242 2.95 1.53 -7.24
N PHE A 243 2.38 2.39 -6.41
CA PHE A 243 1.50 1.98 -5.33
C PHE A 243 0.05 2.29 -5.66
N GLY A 244 -0.77 1.29 -5.37
CA GLY A 244 -2.18 1.35 -5.64
C GLY A 244 -2.90 0.11 -5.11
N ASP A 245 -4.15 0.01 -5.53
CA ASP A 245 -5.00 -1.15 -5.30
C ASP A 245 -5.74 -1.55 -6.57
N ASN A 246 -6.28 -2.77 -6.57
CA ASN A 246 -6.94 -3.34 -7.75
C ASN A 246 -8.37 -2.80 -7.91
N ASP A 247 -8.88 -2.84 -9.13
CA ASP A 247 -10.28 -2.65 -9.47
C ASP A 247 -10.97 -4.02 -9.60
N CYS A 248 -11.32 -4.64 -8.46
CA CYS A 248 -12.05 -5.89 -8.48
C CYS A 248 -13.50 -5.64 -8.93
N GLN A 249 -13.81 -6.02 -10.17
CA GLN A 249 -15.14 -5.84 -10.76
C GLN A 249 -16.21 -6.64 -10.00
N ASP A 250 -15.86 -7.85 -9.55
CA ASP A 250 -16.71 -8.66 -8.70
C ASP A 250 -16.64 -8.18 -7.26
N LYS A 251 -17.80 -7.83 -6.70
CA LYS A 251 -17.96 -7.25 -5.36
C LYS A 251 -17.38 -8.10 -4.22
N HIS A 252 -17.32 -9.40 -4.44
CA HIS A 252 -16.85 -10.38 -3.47
C HIS A 252 -15.39 -10.77 -3.67
N ASN A 253 -14.73 -10.25 -4.71
CA ASN A 253 -13.35 -10.58 -4.98
C ASN A 253 -12.42 -9.52 -4.40
N PHE A 254 -11.30 -9.97 -3.85
CA PHE A 254 -10.26 -9.11 -3.30
C PHE A 254 -8.88 -9.73 -3.54
N GLY A 255 -7.83 -9.05 -3.07
CA GLY A 255 -6.46 -9.51 -3.28
C GLY A 255 -5.82 -8.83 -4.49
N LEU A 256 -4.53 -9.11 -4.72
CA LEU A 256 -3.77 -8.42 -5.77
C LEU A 256 -4.29 -8.85 -7.14
N GLU A 257 -4.67 -10.11 -7.25
CA GLU A 257 -5.20 -10.68 -8.49
C GLU A 257 -6.73 -10.71 -8.58
N CYS A 258 -7.46 -10.25 -7.55
CA CYS A 258 -8.92 -10.42 -7.44
C CYS A 258 -9.37 -11.89 -7.54
N ASN A 259 -8.58 -12.80 -7.00
CA ASN A 259 -8.83 -14.25 -7.02
C ASN A 259 -9.27 -14.80 -5.66
N GLU A 260 -9.24 -13.99 -4.60
CA GLU A 260 -9.73 -14.37 -3.28
C GLU A 260 -11.16 -13.88 -3.11
N THR A 261 -12.01 -14.65 -2.42
CA THR A 261 -13.43 -14.32 -2.20
C THR A 261 -13.73 -14.03 -0.73
N CYS A 262 -14.59 -13.05 -0.45
CA CYS A 262 -15.04 -12.67 0.89
C CYS A 262 -16.53 -13.03 1.11
N ASN A 263 -16.90 -13.36 2.35
CA ASN A 263 -18.28 -13.75 2.70
C ASN A 263 -18.97 -12.68 3.58
N CYS A 264 -19.30 -11.54 3.00
CA CYS A 264 -19.91 -10.41 3.74
C CYS A 264 -21.35 -10.68 4.18
N PHE A 265 -21.74 -10.09 5.32
CA PHE A 265 -23.11 -10.16 5.81
C PHE A 265 -24.09 -9.53 4.82
N ASN A 266 -23.79 -8.32 4.36
CA ASN A 266 -24.52 -7.66 3.29
C ASN A 266 -24.02 -8.13 1.91
N GLN A 267 -24.81 -8.96 1.23
CA GLN A 267 -24.47 -9.50 -0.10
C GLN A 267 -24.40 -8.43 -1.21
N SER A 268 -24.92 -7.22 -0.97
CA SER A 268 -24.86 -6.14 -1.96
C SER A 268 -23.61 -5.25 -1.84
N GLU A 269 -22.85 -5.39 -0.75
CA GLU A 269 -21.65 -4.59 -0.48
C GLU A 269 -20.41 -5.16 -1.15
N ASN A 270 -19.41 -4.30 -1.36
CA ASN A 270 -18.10 -4.72 -1.81
C ASN A 270 -17.22 -4.97 -0.58
N CYS A 271 -16.47 -6.07 -0.54
CA CYS A 271 -15.39 -6.15 0.44
C CYS A 271 -14.21 -5.25 0.08
N LEU A 272 -13.42 -4.96 1.09
CA LEU A 272 -12.25 -4.10 0.98
C LEU A 272 -11.17 -4.84 0.18
N VAL A 273 -10.85 -4.34 -1.03
CA VAL A 273 -9.95 -5.01 -1.99
C VAL A 273 -8.59 -5.40 -1.40
N SER A 274 -8.07 -4.59 -0.47
CA SER A 274 -6.75 -4.80 0.13
C SER A 274 -6.74 -5.92 1.19
N THR A 275 -7.85 -6.15 1.90
CA THR A 275 -7.90 -6.99 3.11
C THR A 275 -8.95 -8.10 3.08
N GLY A 276 -9.93 -8.00 2.19
CA GLY A 276 -11.14 -8.84 2.15
C GLY A 276 -12.12 -8.55 3.28
N GLY A 277 -11.90 -7.49 4.07
CA GLY A 277 -12.78 -7.13 5.18
C GLY A 277 -14.13 -6.63 4.68
N CYS A 278 -15.18 -6.92 5.43
CA CYS A 278 -16.56 -6.55 5.11
C CYS A 278 -17.03 -5.40 6.01
N PRO A 279 -17.43 -4.24 5.46
CA PRO A 279 -17.94 -3.12 6.26
C PRO A 279 -19.15 -3.47 7.14
N SER A 280 -20.04 -4.34 6.66
CA SER A 280 -21.20 -4.81 7.44
C SER A 280 -20.88 -5.97 8.40
N GLY A 281 -19.64 -6.45 8.42
CA GLY A 281 -19.24 -7.64 9.15
C GLY A 281 -19.45 -8.94 8.37
N CYS A 282 -19.26 -10.06 9.07
CA CYS A 282 -19.21 -11.39 8.46
C CYS A 282 -20.60 -12.01 8.30
N ALA A 283 -20.82 -12.75 7.21
CA ALA A 283 -22.00 -13.62 7.09
C ALA A 283 -22.02 -14.67 8.21
N ALA A 284 -23.23 -15.15 8.55
CA ALA A 284 -23.40 -16.17 9.58
C ALA A 284 -22.56 -17.42 9.24
N GLY A 285 -21.80 -17.91 10.23
CA GLY A 285 -20.91 -19.06 10.05
C GLY A 285 -19.52 -18.72 9.50
N TYR A 286 -19.18 -17.44 9.31
CA TYR A 286 -17.85 -17.02 8.86
C TYR A 286 -17.20 -16.03 9.83
N THR A 287 -15.87 -16.11 9.97
CA THR A 287 -15.04 -15.22 10.80
C THR A 287 -13.64 -15.06 10.20
N GLY A 288 -12.76 -14.35 10.90
CA GLY A 288 -11.33 -14.31 10.58
C GLY A 288 -10.97 -13.33 9.48
N LYS A 289 -9.71 -13.41 9.04
CA LYS A 289 -9.19 -12.57 7.96
C LYS A 289 -9.98 -12.86 6.67
N ALA A 290 -10.37 -11.79 5.98
CA ALA A 290 -11.13 -11.86 4.74
C ALA A 290 -12.47 -12.62 4.80
N VAL A 291 -12.97 -12.91 6.00
CA VAL A 291 -14.23 -13.62 6.22
C VAL A 291 -14.25 -15.01 5.55
N GLN A 292 -13.13 -15.74 5.66
CA GLN A 292 -12.95 -17.06 5.05
C GLN A 292 -12.96 -18.22 6.04
N GLN A 293 -12.89 -17.97 7.36
CA GLN A 293 -12.86 -19.05 8.35
C GLN A 293 -14.29 -19.48 8.72
N ALA A 294 -14.66 -20.69 8.31
CA ALA A 294 -15.92 -21.30 8.75
C ALA A 294 -15.91 -21.48 10.28
N VAL A 295 -16.97 -21.03 10.94
CA VAL A 295 -17.19 -21.30 12.36
C VAL A 295 -17.51 -22.77 12.49
N THR A 296 -16.55 -23.56 12.95
CA THR A 296 -16.84 -24.88 13.48
C THR A 296 -17.64 -24.69 14.76
N LEU A 297 -18.96 -24.85 14.69
CA LEU A 297 -19.75 -25.11 15.89
C LEU A 297 -19.21 -26.44 16.43
N GLU A 298 -18.48 -26.41 17.54
CA GLU A 298 -18.30 -27.63 18.32
C GLU A 298 -19.71 -28.19 18.59
N PRO A 299 -19.97 -29.49 18.32
CA PRO A 299 -21.27 -30.05 18.62
C PRO A 299 -21.52 -29.81 20.09
N MET A 300 -22.68 -29.25 20.45
CA MET A 300 -23.08 -29.11 21.84
C MET A 300 -22.91 -30.47 22.52
N GLU A 301 -21.85 -30.63 23.32
CA GLU A 301 -21.74 -31.78 24.19
C GLU A 301 -23.00 -31.81 25.03
N LYS A 302 -23.72 -32.93 24.95
CA LYS A 302 -24.95 -33.18 25.68
C LYS A 302 -24.74 -32.76 27.13
N ILE A 303 -25.50 -31.77 27.58
CA ILE A 303 -25.60 -31.39 28.98
C ILE A 303 -25.94 -32.67 29.76
N VAL A 304 -24.95 -33.23 30.47
CA VAL A 304 -25.16 -34.31 31.42
C VAL A 304 -25.82 -33.68 32.63
N PRO A 305 -27.01 -34.14 33.08
CA PRO A 305 -27.69 -33.54 34.20
C PRO A 305 -26.88 -33.77 35.49
N PHE A 306 -26.36 -32.68 36.06
CA PHE A 306 -25.68 -32.69 37.35
C PHE A 306 -26.71 -32.94 38.45
N ARG A 307 -26.72 -34.15 39.03
CA ARG A 307 -27.47 -34.43 40.27
C ARG A 307 -26.69 -33.83 41.44
N ALA A 308 -27.17 -32.71 41.98
CA ALA A 308 -26.74 -32.23 43.28
C ALA A 308 -27.43 -33.04 44.37
N THR A 309 -26.68 -33.87 45.09
CA THR A 309 -27.09 -34.39 46.40
C THR A 309 -26.79 -33.33 47.46
N LEU A 310 -27.85 -32.79 48.07
CA LEU A 310 -27.77 -32.08 49.35
C LEU A 310 -27.61 -33.12 50.46
N THR A 311 -26.54 -33.04 51.24
CA THR A 311 -26.49 -33.60 52.58
C THR A 311 -26.83 -32.50 53.58
N VAL A 312 -27.83 -32.79 54.41
CA VAL A 312 -28.31 -31.98 55.55
C VAL A 312 -27.25 -31.96 56.66
#